data_AF-A0A524DS82-F1
#
_entry.id   AF-A0A524DS82-F1
#
_cell.length_a   1.000
_cell.length_b   1.000
_cell.length_c   1.000
_cell.angle_alpha   90.00
_cell.angle_beta   90.00
_cell.angle_gamma   90.00
#
_symmetry.space_group_name_H-M   'P 1'
#
loop_
_entity.id
_entity.type
_entity.pdbx_description
1 polymer ?
#
loop_
_entity_poly.entity_id
_entity_poly.type
_entity_poly.pdbx_seq_one_letter_code
_entity_poly.pdbx_strand_id
1 'polypeptide(L)'
;MIGIILAILQIIFAVGLIGFWVYFFLVENKDPNQEECYLKHERSFPLPDIGLIAVSLLVAAIGLLTNQRLGIFFTIVAGGALMFLGLIDFSFNLQNKRFTTKDMDAYMSIFIVVVALIMGIWCLIFGYFNF
;
A
#
# COMPACT_ATOMS: atom_id res chain seq x y z
N MET A 1 -17.84 15.78 -2.71
CA MET A 1 -17.78 14.93 -1.49
C MET A 1 -16.89 13.71 -1.68
N ILE A 2 -17.09 12.89 -2.71
CA ILE A 2 -16.32 11.65 -2.90
C ILE A 2 -14.80 11.88 -3.05
N GLY A 3 -14.37 12.94 -3.74
CA GLY A 3 -12.95 13.30 -3.85
C GLY A 3 -12.29 13.66 -2.51
N ILE A 4 -13.04 14.29 -1.59
CA ILE A 4 -12.54 14.63 -0.24
C ILE A 4 -12.38 13.35 0.59
N ILE A 5 -13.36 12.44 0.51
CA ILE A 5 -13.28 11.13 1.19
C ILE A 5 -12.05 10.36 0.70
N LEU A 6 -11.86 10.30 -0.62
CA LEU A 6 -10.72 9.61 -1.20
C LEU A 6 -9.40 10.25 -0.78
N ALA A 7 -9.31 11.59 -0.77
CA ALA A 7 -8.12 12.29 -0.30
C ALA A 7 -7.78 11.98 1.16
N ILE A 8 -8.78 11.93 2.06
CA ILE A 8 -8.58 11.54 3.45
C ILE A 8 -8.06 10.10 3.55
N LEU A 9 -8.65 9.17 2.79
CA LEU A 9 -8.19 7.78 2.76
C LEU A 9 -6.76 7.66 2.23
N GLN A 10 -6.40 8.41 1.18
CA GLN A 10 -5.05 8.45 0.64
C GLN A 10 -4.03 8.92 1.70
N ILE A 11 -4.37 9.93 2.51
CA ILE A 11 -3.52 10.38 3.62
C ILE A 11 -3.40 9.27 4.68
N ILE A 12 -4.51 8.65 5.09
CA ILE A 12 -4.50 7.57 6.08
C ILE A 12 -3.61 6.40 5.61
N PHE A 13 -3.71 6.01 4.35
CA PHE A 13 -2.88 4.95 3.77
C PHE A 13 -1.42 5.33 3.71
N ALA A 14 -1.09 6.56 3.29
CA ALA A 14 0.29 7.02 3.24
C ALA A 14 0.92 7.01 4.64
N VAL A 15 0.20 7.50 5.66
CA VAL A 15 0.65 7.46 7.06
C VAL A 15 0.76 6.01 7.55
N GLY A 16 -0.19 5.15 7.19
CA GLY A 16 -0.17 3.73 7.54
C GLY A 16 1.04 3.00 6.98
N LEU A 17 1.38 3.21 5.70
CA LEU A 17 2.58 2.66 5.07
C LEU A 17 3.86 3.14 5.75
N ILE A 18 3.97 4.46 6.00
CA ILE A 18 5.12 5.02 6.71
C ILE A 18 5.24 4.40 8.11
N GLY A 19 4.13 4.30 8.84
CA GLY A 19 4.08 3.71 10.17
C GLY A 19 4.48 2.23 10.17
N PHE A 20 4.01 1.45 9.19
CA PHE A 20 4.40 0.06 9.00
C PHE A 20 5.91 -0.07 8.82
N TRP A 21 6.52 0.73 7.93
CA TRP A 21 7.97 0.67 7.72
C TRP A 21 8.78 1.09 8.94
N VAL A 22 8.32 2.10 9.70
CA VAL A 22 8.94 2.46 10.98
C VAL A 22 8.90 1.27 11.94
N TYR A 23 7.76 0.60 12.07
CA TYR A 23 7.64 -0.60 12.91
C TYR A 23 8.54 -1.74 12.43
N PHE A 24 8.52 -2.04 11.13
CA PHE A 24 9.30 -3.11 10.51
C PHE A 24 10.80 -2.93 10.82
N PHE A 25 11.37 -1.76 10.56
CA PHE A 25 12.80 -1.53 10.78
C PHE A 25 13.22 -1.53 12.25
N LEU A 26 12.32 -1.14 13.16
CA LEU A 26 12.61 -1.08 14.58
C LEU A 26 12.47 -2.44 15.27
N VAL A 27 11.47 -3.23 14.87
CA VAL A 27 11.03 -4.45 15.56
C VAL A 27 11.28 -5.69 14.68
N GLU A 28 10.52 -5.83 13.60
CA GLU A 28 10.40 -7.08 12.84
C GLU A 28 11.68 -7.46 12.09
N ASN A 29 12.38 -6.47 11.52
CA ASN A 29 13.64 -6.64 10.80
C ASN A 29 14.79 -7.16 11.69
N LYS A 30 14.65 -7.09 13.02
CA LYS A 30 15.64 -7.57 14.00
C LYS A 30 15.25 -8.89 14.64
N ASP A 31 14.07 -9.44 14.34
CA ASP A 31 13.63 -10.70 14.92
C ASP A 31 14.42 -11.87 14.32
N PRO A 32 15.18 -12.63 15.15
CA PRO A 32 15.99 -13.75 14.66
C PRO A 32 15.15 -14.95 14.21
N ASN A 33 13.86 -14.99 14.52
CA ASN A 33 12.97 -16.09 14.10
C ASN A 33 12.43 -15.90 12.68
N GLN A 34 12.67 -14.75 12.06
CA GLN A 34 12.18 -14.46 10.70
C GLN A 34 13.01 -15.18 9.64
N GLU A 35 12.33 -15.76 8.66
CA GLU A 35 12.98 -16.44 7.54
C GLU A 35 13.75 -15.45 6.65
N GLU A 36 14.92 -15.85 6.18
CA GLU A 36 15.77 -14.98 5.35
C GLU A 36 15.07 -14.58 4.02
N CYS A 37 14.27 -15.48 3.43
CA CYS A 37 13.53 -15.18 2.22
C CYS A 37 12.48 -14.08 2.44
N TYR A 38 11.80 -14.10 3.59
CA TYR A 38 10.82 -13.10 3.99
C TYR A 38 11.49 -11.74 4.21
N LEU A 39 12.58 -11.70 4.97
CA LEU A 39 13.31 -10.45 5.20
C LEU A 39 13.82 -9.84 3.90
N LYS A 40 14.28 -10.65 2.93
CA LYS A 40 14.71 -10.14 1.62
C LYS A 40 13.55 -9.61 0.78
N HIS A 41 12.41 -10.29 0.81
CA HIS A 41 11.17 -9.84 0.17
C HIS A 41 10.74 -8.47 0.74
N GLU A 42 10.57 -8.38 2.06
CA GLU A 42 10.15 -7.15 2.73
C GLU A 42 11.12 -6.00 2.50
N ARG A 43 12.43 -6.24 2.61
CA ARG A 43 13.45 -5.19 2.36
C ARG A 43 13.46 -4.64 0.94
N SER A 44 12.78 -5.27 -0.01
CA SER A 44 12.66 -4.76 -1.39
C SER A 44 11.60 -3.65 -1.52
N PHE A 45 10.68 -3.53 -0.56
CA PHE A 45 9.53 -2.62 -0.64
C PHE A 45 9.68 -1.20 -0.08
N PRO A 46 10.62 -0.83 0.80
CA PRO A 46 10.72 0.54 1.29
C PRO A 46 10.79 1.59 0.17
N LEU A 47 11.50 1.26 -0.91
CA LEU A 47 11.62 2.15 -2.06
C LEU A 47 10.30 2.32 -2.84
N PRO A 48 9.61 1.25 -3.31
CA PRO A 48 8.31 1.41 -3.97
C PRO A 48 7.22 1.93 -3.02
N ASP A 49 7.17 1.48 -1.77
CA ASP A 49 6.12 1.87 -0.82
C ASP A 49 6.23 3.32 -0.39
N ILE A 50 7.42 3.75 0.05
CA ILE A 50 7.60 5.12 0.52
C ILE A 50 7.88 6.05 -0.66
N GLY A 51 8.84 5.68 -1.51
CA GLY A 51 9.33 6.53 -2.58
C GLY A 51 8.31 6.76 -3.71
N LEU A 52 7.47 5.77 -4.01
CA LEU A 52 6.44 5.89 -5.04
C LEU A 52 5.03 5.98 -4.45
N ILE A 53 4.59 4.98 -3.68
CA ILE A 53 3.18 4.87 -3.28
C ILE A 53 2.79 5.97 -2.29
N ALA A 54 3.48 6.09 -1.16
CA ALA A 54 3.15 7.06 -0.12
C ALA A 54 3.27 8.51 -0.65
N VAL A 55 4.33 8.82 -1.40
CA VAL A 55 4.48 10.12 -2.06
C VAL A 55 3.32 10.40 -3.03
N SER A 56 2.98 9.43 -3.90
CA SER A 56 1.88 9.60 -4.86
C SER A 56 0.54 9.79 -4.15
N LEU A 57 0.27 9.05 -3.07
CA LEU A 57 -0.94 9.21 -2.26
C LEU A 57 -1.03 10.60 -1.62
N LEU A 58 0.06 11.14 -1.08
CA LEU A 58 0.08 12.48 -0.49
C LEU A 58 -0.10 13.58 -1.54
N VAL A 59 0.59 13.48 -2.67
CA VAL A 59 0.43 14.43 -3.79
C VAL A 59 -0.99 14.35 -4.36
N ALA A 60 -1.53 13.14 -4.51
CA ALA A 60 -2.92 12.91 -4.92
C ALA A 60 -3.89 13.60 -3.97
N ALA A 61 -3.77 13.37 -2.67
CA ALA A 61 -4.67 13.93 -1.67
C ALA A 61 -4.63 15.45 -1.65
N ILE A 62 -3.44 16.06 -1.63
CA ILE A 62 -3.27 17.52 -1.68
C ILE A 62 -3.88 18.08 -2.96
N GLY A 63 -3.64 17.44 -4.10
CA GLY A 63 -4.20 17.84 -5.38
C GLY A 63 -5.73 17.77 -5.40
N LEU A 64 -6.33 16.70 -4.87
CA LEU A 64 -7.78 16.56 -4.77
C LEU A 64 -8.41 17.60 -3.84
N LEU A 65 -7.79 17.87 -2.69
CA LEU A 65 -8.27 18.88 -1.73
C LEU A 65 -8.14 20.32 -2.27
N THR A 66 -7.17 20.55 -3.15
CA THR A 66 -6.94 21.86 -3.79
C THR A 66 -7.58 21.96 -5.18
N ASN A 67 -8.37 20.96 -5.59
CA ASN A 67 -9.01 20.87 -6.92
C ASN A 67 -8.03 21.00 -8.09
N GLN A 68 -6.81 20.50 -7.94
CA GLN A 68 -5.80 20.47 -8.99
C GLN A 68 -5.85 19.15 -9.77
N ARG A 69 -5.74 19.25 -11.11
CA ARG A 69 -5.74 18.08 -12.01
C ARG A 69 -4.63 17.07 -11.69
N LEU A 70 -3.50 17.54 -11.14
CA LEU A 70 -2.42 16.67 -10.65
C LEU A 70 -2.90 15.68 -9.59
N GLY A 71 -3.89 16.04 -8.76
CA GLY A 71 -4.45 15.14 -7.76
C GLY A 71 -5.06 13.88 -8.38
N ILE A 72 -5.73 14.03 -9.52
CA ILE A 72 -6.36 12.94 -10.27
C ILE A 72 -5.29 12.07 -10.93
N PHE A 73 -4.28 12.69 -11.55
CA PHE A 73 -3.15 11.98 -12.14
C PHE A 73 -2.44 11.09 -11.10
N PHE A 74 -2.04 11.65 -9.96
CA PHE A 74 -1.36 10.89 -8.92
C PHE A 74 -2.27 9.87 -8.21
N THR A 75 -3.59 10.08 -8.21
CA THR A 75 -4.55 9.06 -7.78
C THR A 75 -4.46 7.82 -8.68
N ILE A 76 -4.38 7.98 -10.00
CA ILE A 76 -4.22 6.87 -10.95
C ILE A 76 -2.87 6.16 -10.73
N VAL A 77 -1.79 6.93 -10.59
CA VAL A 77 -0.43 6.39 -10.33
C VAL A 77 -0.41 5.56 -9.05
N ALA A 78 -0.92 6.11 -7.95
CA ALA A 78 -1.01 5.41 -6.67
C ALA A 78 -1.91 4.16 -6.78
N GLY A 79 -3.02 4.26 -7.50
CA GLY A 79 -3.95 3.14 -7.70
C GLY A 79 -3.30 1.95 -8.42
N GLY A 80 -2.57 2.20 -9.50
CA GLY A 80 -1.83 1.17 -10.22
C GLY A 80 -0.70 0.55 -9.37
N ALA A 81 0.03 1.38 -8.63
CA ALA A 81 1.10 0.92 -7.76
C ALA A 81 0.58 0.06 -6.59
N LEU A 82 -0.54 0.45 -5.95
CA LEU A 82 -1.20 -0.33 -4.90
C LEU A 82 -1.74 -1.68 -5.41
N MET A 83 -2.30 -1.70 -6.62
CA MET A 83 -2.70 -2.95 -7.26
C MET A 83 -1.51 -3.89 -7.47
N PHE A 84 -0.41 -3.35 -8.00
CA PHE A 84 0.81 -4.14 -8.21
C PHE A 84 1.38 -4.68 -6.89
N LEU A 85 1.45 -3.83 -5.85
CA LEU A 85 1.88 -4.21 -4.51
C LEU A 85 1.04 -5.36 -3.95
N GLY A 86 -0.29 -5.19 -3.92
CA GLY A 86 -1.20 -6.22 -3.41
C GLY A 86 -1.08 -7.55 -4.15
N LEU A 87 -0.84 -7.54 -5.47
CA LEU A 87 -0.64 -8.76 -6.26
C LEU A 87 0.71 -9.44 -5.98
N ILE A 88 1.78 -8.66 -5.81
CA ILE A 88 3.10 -9.22 -5.48
C ILE A 88 3.06 -9.86 -4.09
N ASP A 89 2.45 -9.20 -3.10
CA ASP A 89 2.33 -9.74 -1.75
C ASP A 89 1.43 -10.96 -1.70
N PHE A 90 0.31 -10.94 -2.43
CA PHE A 90 -0.53 -12.12 -2.58
C PHE A 90 0.26 -13.30 -3.15
N SER A 91 1.01 -13.06 -4.22
CA SER A 91 1.81 -14.08 -4.89
C SER A 91 2.89 -14.65 -3.96
N PHE A 92 3.60 -13.79 -3.23
CA PHE A 92 4.61 -14.22 -2.26
C PHE A 92 4.01 -15.06 -1.14
N ASN A 93 2.94 -14.58 -0.51
CA ASN A 93 2.28 -15.29 0.59
C ASN A 93 1.68 -16.62 0.15
N LEU A 94 1.12 -16.69 -1.06
CA LEU A 94 0.59 -17.93 -1.64
C LEU A 94 1.70 -18.96 -1.89
N GLN A 95 2.81 -18.54 -2.53
CA GLN A 95 3.93 -19.42 -2.85
C GLN A 95 4.65 -19.96 -1.61
N ASN A 96 4.74 -19.16 -0.56
CA ASN A 96 5.37 -19.53 0.71
C ASN A 96 4.38 -20.10 1.74
N LYS A 97 3.13 -20.41 1.34
CA LYS A 97 2.07 -20.99 2.19
C LYS A 97 1.74 -20.19 3.46
N ARG A 98 2.09 -18.90 3.51
CA ARG A 98 1.86 -18.02 4.67
C ARG A 98 0.39 -17.72 4.94
N PHE A 99 -0.52 -17.99 4.01
CA PHE A 99 -1.96 -17.91 4.26
C PHE A 99 -2.53 -19.12 5.03
N THR A 100 -1.77 -20.21 5.13
CA THR A 100 -2.25 -21.46 5.76
C THR A 100 -1.93 -21.55 7.26
N THR A 101 -1.00 -20.71 7.73
CA THR A 101 -0.67 -20.56 9.15
C THR A 101 -1.82 -19.83 9.86
N LYS A 102 -2.31 -20.35 10.99
CA LYS A 102 -3.41 -19.75 11.76
C LYS A 102 -2.91 -18.70 12.76
N ASP A 103 -1.91 -17.94 12.35
CA ASP A 103 -1.22 -16.97 13.20
C ASP A 103 -1.62 -15.55 12.80
N MET A 104 -1.39 -14.59 13.70
CA MET A 104 -1.75 -13.19 13.50
C MET A 104 -1.16 -12.61 12.20
N ASP A 105 0.05 -13.03 11.85
CA ASP A 105 0.77 -12.58 10.65
C ASP A 105 0.04 -12.93 9.36
N ALA A 106 -0.62 -14.10 9.31
CA ALA A 106 -1.40 -14.52 8.15
C ALA A 106 -2.62 -13.64 7.96
N TYR A 107 -3.33 -13.32 9.06
CA TYR A 107 -4.49 -12.43 9.02
C TYR A 107 -4.10 -11.01 8.61
N MET A 108 -2.98 -10.50 9.14
CA MET A 108 -2.44 -9.18 8.76
C MET A 108 -2.04 -9.14 7.30
N SER A 109 -1.38 -10.18 6.79
CA SER A 109 -0.98 -10.27 5.37
C SER A 109 -2.21 -10.27 4.44
N ILE A 110 -3.25 -11.05 4.77
CA ILE A 110 -4.51 -11.05 4.01
C ILE A 110 -5.16 -9.67 4.05
N PHE A 111 -5.21 -9.05 5.22
CA PHE A 111 -5.79 -7.72 5.39
C PHE A 111 -5.08 -6.69 4.51
N ILE A 112 -3.74 -6.63 4.55
CA ILE A 112 -2.93 -5.70 3.75
C ILE A 112 -3.17 -5.90 2.26
N VAL A 113 -3.11 -7.15 1.78
CA VAL A 113 -3.37 -7.48 0.36
C VAL A 113 -4.76 -7.02 -0.08
N VAL A 114 -5.80 -7.37 0.68
CA VAL A 114 -7.18 -7.03 0.32
C VAL A 114 -7.37 -5.52 0.31
N VAL A 115 -6.86 -4.83 1.33
CA VAL A 115 -6.97 -3.38 1.47
C VAL A 115 -6.21 -2.65 0.36
N ALA A 116 -5.00 -3.10 0.00
CA ALA A 116 -4.23 -2.56 -1.11
C ALA A 116 -4.95 -2.73 -2.46
N LEU A 117 -5.50 -3.92 -2.73
CA LEU A 117 -6.23 -4.18 -3.97
C LEU A 117 -7.52 -3.35 -4.08
N ILE A 118 -8.31 -3.30 -3.01
CA ILE A 118 -9.56 -2.51 -2.99
C ILE A 118 -9.24 -1.02 -3.18
N MET A 119 -8.26 -0.49 -2.45
CA MET A 119 -7.86 0.90 -2.57
C MET A 119 -7.30 1.20 -3.97
N GLY A 120 -6.48 0.31 -4.51
CA GLY A 120 -5.94 0.42 -5.87
C GLY A 120 -7.03 0.52 -6.93
N ILE A 121 -7.99 -0.41 -6.89
CA ILE A 121 -9.15 -0.42 -7.80
C ILE A 121 -9.97 0.86 -7.64
N TRP A 122 -10.24 1.29 -6.41
CA TRP A 122 -11.04 2.50 -6.17
C TRP A 122 -10.35 3.75 -6.71
N CYS A 123 -9.04 3.90 -6.48
CA CYS A 123 -8.24 4.98 -7.04
C CYS A 123 -8.27 4.98 -8.58
N LEU A 124 -8.11 3.83 -9.23
CA LEU A 124 -8.15 3.73 -10.69
C LEU A 124 -9.53 4.07 -11.27
N ILE A 125 -10.61 3.54 -10.67
CA ILE A 125 -11.98 3.84 -11.09
C ILE A 125 -12.26 5.33 -10.93
N PHE A 126 -11.94 5.90 -9.78
CA PHE A 126 -12.12 7.33 -9.54
C PHE A 126 -11.33 8.16 -10.55
N GLY A 127 -10.06 7.80 -10.77
CA GLY A 127 -9.19 8.48 -11.74
C GLY A 127 -9.77 8.45 -13.16
N TYR A 128 -10.17 7.28 -13.65
CA TYR A 128 -10.75 7.11 -14.99
C TYR A 128 -11.96 8.01 -15.24
N PHE A 129 -12.87 8.13 -14.27
CA PHE A 129 -14.08 8.94 -14.43
C PHE A 129 -13.87 10.45 -14.29
N ASN A 130 -12.71 10.90 -13.78
CA ASN A 130 -12.49 12.32 -13.45
C ASN A 130 -11.28 12.94 -14.18
N PHE A 131 -10.50 12.18 -14.97
CA PHE A 131 -9.28 12.63 -15.64
C PHE A 131 -9.54 13.43 -16.94
#